data_AF-A0A562KHV1-F1
#
_entry.id   AF-A0A562KHV1-F1
#
_cell.length_a   1.000
_cell.length_b   1.000
_cell.length_c   1.000
_cell.angle_alpha   90.00
_cell.angle_beta   90.00
_cell.angle_gamma   90.00
#
_symmetry.space_group_name_H-M   'P 1'
#
loop_
_entity.id
_entity.type
_entity.pdbx_description
1 polymer ?
#
loop_
_entity_poly.entity_id
_entity_poly.type
_entity_poly.pdbx_seq_one_letter_code
_entity_poly.pdbx_strand_id
1 'polypeptide(L)' 'MERYIHNENIRRYRKLLEEETNEDKRAVIRKLLAEEEAKDVSSNPAKNDHSRHP' A
#
# COMPACT_ATOMS: atom_id res chain seq x y z
N MET A 1 13.38 0.40 8.14
CA MET A 1 12.53 -0.74 8.53
C MET A 1 11.16 -0.67 7.83
N GLU A 2 10.46 0.47 7.90
CA GLU A 2 9.09 0.61 7.42
C GLU A 2 8.88 0.33 5.92
N ARG A 3 9.75 0.83 5.04
CA ARG A 3 9.69 0.51 3.59
C ARG A 3 9.77 -1.01 3.30
N TYR A 4 10.54 -1.75 4.08
CA TYR A 4 10.66 -3.21 3.91
C TYR A 4 9.38 -3.91 4.35
N ILE A 5 8.82 -3.52 5.50
CA ILE A 5 7.54 -4.04 6.00
C ILE A 5 6.43 -3.75 5.00
N HIS A 6 6.40 -2.53 4.48
CA HIS A 6 5.44 -2.09 3.49
C HIS A 6 5.47 -2.93 2.20
N ASN A 7 6.66 -3.11 1.62
CA ASN A 7 6.84 -3.94 0.42
C ASN A 7 6.46 -5.41 0.66
N GLU A 8 6.81 -5.95 1.83
CA GLU A 8 6.46 -7.33 2.20
C GLU A 8 4.94 -7.48 2.42
N ASN A 9 4.26 -6.48 2.99
CA ASN A 9 2.80 -6.46 3.13
C ASN A 9 2.10 -6.47 1.76
N ILE A 10 2.52 -5.62 0.83
CA ILE A 10 1.99 -5.61 -0.55
C ILE A 10 2.16 -6.99 -1.19
N ARG A 11 3.34 -7.58 -1.08
CA ARG A 11 3.62 -8.90 -1.66
C ARG A 11 2.70 -9.98 -1.09
N ARG A 12 2.45 -9.94 0.22
CA ARG A 12 1.55 -10.88 0.92
C ARG A 12 0.09 -10.68 0.50
N TYR A 13 -0.40 -9.45 0.41
CA TYR A 13 -1.77 -9.19 -0.02
C TYR A 13 -2.02 -9.61 -1.47
N ARG A 14 -1.05 -9.41 -2.37
CA ARG A 14 -1.15 -9.89 -3.76
C ARG A 14 -1.24 -11.42 -3.82
N LYS A 15 -0.35 -12.12 -3.11
CA LYS A 15 -0.38 -13.58 -3.03
C LYS A 15 -1.71 -14.08 -2.45
N LEU A 16 -2.19 -13.45 -1.38
CA LEU A 16 -3.46 -13.83 -0.75
C LEU A 16 -4.66 -13.60 -1.70
N LEU A 17 -4.62 -12.56 -2.53
CA LEU A 17 -5.67 -12.28 -3.52
C LEU A 17 -5.68 -13.28 -4.68
N GLU A 18 -4.52 -13.84 -5.04
CA GLU A 18 -4.37 -14.90 -6.04
C GLU A 18 -4.89 -16.25 -5.50
N GLU A 19 -4.63 -16.55 -4.23
CA GLU A 19 -5.02 -17.81 -3.57
C GLU A 19 -6.48 -17.83 -3.11
N GLU A 20 -7.06 -16.67 -2.78
CA GLU A 20 -8.43 -16.59 -2.26
C GLU A 20 -9.48 -16.70 -3.38
N THR A 21 -10.44 -17.61 -3.17
CA THR A 21 -11.53 -17.90 -4.12
C THR A 21 -12.87 -17.31 -3.67
N ASN A 22 -13.00 -16.97 -2.40
CA ASN A 22 -14.20 -16.33 -1.87
C ASN A 22 -14.21 -14.82 -2.19
N GLU A 23 -15.15 -14.37 -3.02
CA GLU A 23 -15.21 -12.98 -3.48
C GLU A 23 -15.38 -11.94 -2.36
N ASP A 24 -16.10 -12.25 -1.29
CA ASP A 24 -16.26 -11.32 -0.16
C ASP A 24 -14.92 -11.07 0.53
N LYS A 25 -14.14 -12.14 0.73
CA LYS A 25 -12.77 -12.03 1.27
C LYS A 25 -11.84 -11.33 0.29
N ARG A 26 -11.96 -11.60 -1.02
CA ARG A 26 -11.18 -10.90 -2.05
C ARG A 26 -11.46 -9.40 -2.05
N ALA A 27 -12.70 -8.98 -1.83
CA ALA A 27 -13.06 -7.56 -1.71
C ALA A 27 -12.35 -6.91 -0.52
N VAL A 28 -12.30 -7.59 0.63
CA VAL A 28 -11.55 -7.12 1.81
C VAL A 28 -10.05 -7.04 1.52
N ILE A 29 -9.47 -8.06 0.90
CA ILE A 29 -8.04 -8.10 0.56
C ILE A 29 -7.68 -6.97 -0.42
N ARG A 30 -8.53 -6.68 -1.43
CA ARG A 30 -8.34 -5.55 -2.36
C ARG A 30 -8.34 -4.21 -1.62
N LYS A 31 -9.24 -4.02 -0.65
CA LYS A 31 -9.30 -2.79 0.16
C LYS A 31 -8.00 -2.62 0.96
N LEU A 32 -7.55 -3.66 1.65
CA LEU A 32 -6.31 -3.62 2.44
C LEU A 32 -5.07 -3.39 1.56
N LEU A 33 -5.01 -4.01 0.38
CA LEU A 33 -3.92 -3.79 -0.58
C LEU A 33 -3.88 -2.32 -1.02
N ALA A 34 -5.02 -1.73 -1.36
CA ALA A 34 -5.10 -0.34 -1.78
C ALA A 34 -4.71 0.64 -0.66
N GLU A 35 -5.15 0.37 0.58
CA GLU A 35 -4.74 1.16 1.76
C GLU A 35 -3.23 1.07 2.00
N GLU A 36 -2.65 -0.11 1.82
CA GLU A 36 -1.20 -0.30 1.96
C GLU A 36 -0.47 0.45 0.85
N GLU A 37 -0.81 0.25 -0.43
CA GLU A 37 -0.21 0.94 -1.59
C GLU A 37 -0.29 2.48 -1.46
N ALA A 38 -1.35 3.02 -0.85
CA ALA A 38 -1.48 4.45 -0.59
C ALA A 38 -0.48 4.99 0.44
N LYS A 39 -0.03 4.17 1.40
CA LYS A 39 0.98 4.56 2.41
C LYS A 39 2.34 4.85 1.78
N ASP A 40 2.68 4.21 0.65
CA ASP A 40 3.91 4.50 -0.10
C ASP A 40 3.92 5.94 -0.62
N VAL A 41 2.76 6.41 -1.12
CA VAL A 41 2.60 7.75 -1.71
C VAL A 41 2.80 8.85 -0.67
N SER A 42 2.40 8.62 0.59
CA SER A 42 2.60 9.56 1.71
C SER A 42 4.01 9.50 2.32
N SER A 43 4.76 8.43 2.11
CA SER A 43 6.08 8.21 2.72
C SER A 43 7.24 8.76 1.89
N ASN A 44 6.95 9.37 0.74
CA ASN A 44 7.97 9.94 -0.13
C ASN A 44 8.33 11.37 0.34
N PRO A 45 9.50 11.60 0.97
CA PRO A 45 9.93 12.95 1.37
C PRO A 45 10.16 13.89 0.17
N ALA A 46 10.15 13.37 -1.07
CA ALA A 46 10.32 14.15 -2.29
C ALA A 46 9.11 15.02 -2.67
N LYS A 47 8.03 15.06 -1.86
CA LYS A 47 6.88 15.96 -2.06
C LYS A 47 6.77 17.10 -1.04
N ASN A 48 7.78 17.28 -0.18
CA ASN A 48 7.97 18.51 0.58
C ASN A 48 9.01 19.40 -0.12
N ASP A 49 8.87 19.65 -1.42
CA ASP A 49 9.63 20.72 -2.06
C ASP A 49 8.87 22.03 -1.90
N HIS A 50 9.38 22.83 -0.97
CA HIS A 50 9.27 24.28 -0.85
C HIS A 50 8.27 25.02 -1.76
N SER A 51 7.01 25.11 -1.31
CA SER A 51 6.26 26.36 -1.51
C SER A 51 6.68 27.35 -0.43
N ARG A 52 7.93 27.83 -0.53
CA ARG A 52 8.41 29.02 0.19
C ARG A 52 7.90 30.22 -0.61
N HIS A 53 7.09 31.04 0.06
CA HIS A 53 6.57 32.34 -0.35
C HIS A 53 7.54 33.18 -1.22
N PRO A 54 6.97 33.97 -2.12
CA PRO A 54 7.05 35.43 -2.02
C PRO A 54 5.80 36.05 -1.40
#